data_AF-A0A7J7R483-F1
#
_entry.id   AF-A0A7J7R483-F1
#
_cell.length_a   1.000
_cell.length_b   1.000
_cell.length_c   1.000
_cell.angle_alpha   90.00
_cell.angle_beta   90.00
_cell.angle_gamma   90.00
#
_symmetry.space_group_name_H-M   'P 1'
#
loop_
_entity.id
_entity.type
_entity.pdbx_description
1 polymer ?
#
loop_
_entity_poly.entity_id
_entity_poly.type
_entity_poly.pdbx_seq_one_letter_code
_entity_poly.pdbx_strand_id
1 'polypeptide(L)'
;MKPESGQALCHVAVATCLCVATVYTGVFESVFVEVGYKHYAEAPVAGLPAFLAMPFNSLINVAYVLLGAHWLQRDVSARGHPGEAQRARYLKDVFAGMAMVYGPVQWLRIGLQTRPAAVLDQWFTLPIFAWPVAWCLYLDRGWEPGLLLAIECLSLSSYGLSLLHPQGFEVALGVHIVAAVSQALRVHRRHGSTCSGVYLLLGVLSCLGFVVLKLCDHQLAQWHLFQRLTGHFWSKVCDVLQFHFAFLFLTNLDTCQRLPPKGKMQ
;
A
#
# COMPACT_ATOMS: atom_id res chain seq x y z
N MET A 1 14.69 11.07 16.00
CA MET A 1 14.40 9.97 15.06
C MET A 1 15.64 9.10 14.92
N LYS A 2 15.49 7.77 14.82
CA LYS A 2 16.62 6.88 14.51
C LYS A 2 17.12 7.20 13.08
N PRO A 3 18.44 7.19 12.82
CA PRO A 3 19.00 7.62 11.52
C PRO A 3 18.45 6.81 10.33
N GLU A 4 18.13 5.54 10.52
CA GLU A 4 17.55 4.65 9.50
C GLU A 4 16.13 5.04 9.09
N SER A 5 15.31 5.46 10.04
CA SER A 5 13.98 6.00 9.75
C SER A 5 14.09 7.29 8.94
N GLY A 6 15.15 8.07 9.13
CA GLY A 6 15.46 9.22 8.28
C GLY A 6 15.75 8.83 6.83
N GLN A 7 16.55 7.79 6.60
CA GLN A 7 16.86 7.30 5.25
C GLN A 7 15.62 6.74 4.54
N ALA A 8 14.83 5.93 5.24
CA ALA A 8 13.59 5.38 4.70
C ALA A 8 12.58 6.48 4.31
N LEU A 9 12.39 7.49 5.17
CA LEU A 9 11.49 8.60 4.88
C LEU A 9 12.04 9.51 3.76
N CYS A 10 13.36 9.71 3.71
CA CYS A 10 14.00 10.42 2.60
C CYS A 10 13.78 9.68 1.27
N HIS A 11 13.89 8.36 1.26
CA HIS A 11 13.59 7.55 0.09
C HIS A 11 12.15 7.77 -0.39
N VAL A 12 11.17 7.64 0.50
CA VAL A 12 9.75 7.88 0.16
C VAL A 12 9.55 9.32 -0.32
N ALA A 13 10.19 10.30 0.31
CA ALA A 13 10.07 11.71 -0.08
C ALA A 13 10.65 11.96 -1.49
N VAL A 14 11.80 11.39 -1.82
CA VAL A 14 12.42 11.52 -3.15
C VAL A 14 11.54 10.89 -4.22
N ALA A 15 11.07 9.66 -4.01
CA ALA A 15 10.14 9.00 -4.93
C ALA A 15 8.84 9.82 -5.07
N THR A 16 8.36 10.39 -3.97
CA THR A 16 7.16 11.24 -3.97
C THR A 16 7.35 12.50 -4.80
N CYS A 17 8.45 13.22 -4.60
CA CYS A 17 8.78 14.42 -5.37
C CYS A 17 8.95 14.10 -6.85
N LEU A 18 9.57 12.97 -7.19
CA LEU A 18 9.70 12.50 -8.57
C LEU A 18 8.32 12.27 -9.22
N CYS A 19 7.43 11.55 -8.53
CA CYS A 19 6.07 11.30 -9.01
C CYS A 19 5.31 12.61 -9.21
N VAL A 20 5.34 13.50 -8.22
CA VAL A 20 4.68 14.81 -8.30
C VAL A 20 5.22 15.61 -9.48
N ALA A 21 6.54 15.79 -9.58
CA ALA A 21 7.16 16.54 -10.67
C ALA A 21 6.76 15.97 -12.05
N THR A 22 6.78 14.65 -12.21
CA THR A 22 6.45 13.99 -13.48
C THR A 22 4.96 14.13 -13.86
N VAL A 23 4.05 14.11 -12.88
CA VAL A 23 2.62 14.36 -13.16
C VAL A 23 2.42 15.80 -13.62
N TYR A 24 3.11 16.76 -13.00
CA TYR A 24 2.98 18.19 -13.31
C TYR A 24 3.73 18.63 -14.57
N THR A 25 4.64 17.82 -15.13
CA THR A 25 5.22 18.07 -16.47
C THR A 25 4.31 17.62 -17.61
N GLY A 26 3.16 17.00 -17.31
CA GLY A 26 2.17 16.61 -18.31
C GLY A 26 2.44 15.27 -19.00
N VAL A 27 3.42 14.49 -18.55
CA VAL A 27 3.76 13.18 -19.14
C VAL A 27 2.55 12.24 -19.22
N PHE A 28 1.65 12.33 -18.24
CA PHE A 28 0.44 11.52 -18.16
C PHE A 28 -0.81 12.23 -18.65
N GLU A 29 -0.73 13.27 -19.49
CA GLU A 29 -1.89 14.07 -19.97
C GLU A 29 -2.98 13.29 -20.73
N SER A 30 -2.63 12.14 -21.32
CA SER A 30 -3.56 11.31 -22.09
C SER A 30 -4.18 10.15 -21.32
N VAL A 31 -3.65 9.80 -20.13
CA VAL A 31 -4.16 8.71 -19.28
C VAL A 31 -5.65 8.86 -18.97
N PHE A 32 -6.41 7.77 -19.10
CA PHE A 32 -7.81 7.79 -18.66
C PHE A 32 -7.88 7.78 -17.13
N VAL A 33 -8.50 8.81 -16.55
CA VAL A 33 -8.79 8.87 -15.11
C VAL A 33 -10.19 9.40 -14.86
N GLU A 34 -10.85 8.80 -13.89
CA GLU A 34 -12.17 9.22 -13.43
C GLU A 34 -12.06 10.36 -12.44
N VAL A 35 -12.76 11.46 -12.75
CA VAL A 35 -12.80 12.68 -11.96
C VAL A 35 -14.25 13.11 -11.79
N GLY A 36 -14.60 13.56 -10.59
CA GLY A 36 -15.93 14.03 -10.22
C GLY A 36 -16.60 13.12 -9.19
N TYR A 37 -17.41 13.72 -8.32
CA TYR A 37 -18.10 13.02 -7.22
C TYR A 37 -19.07 11.92 -7.68
N LYS A 38 -19.52 11.95 -8.95
CA LYS A 38 -20.40 10.93 -9.54
C LYS A 38 -19.80 9.51 -9.52
N HIS A 39 -18.48 9.40 -9.41
CA HIS A 39 -17.76 8.12 -9.32
C HIS A 39 -17.66 7.57 -7.89
N TYR A 40 -18.31 8.24 -6.93
CA TYR A 40 -18.38 7.83 -5.54
C TYR A 40 -19.86 7.69 -5.15
N ALA A 41 -20.21 6.60 -4.45
CA ALA A 41 -21.55 6.50 -3.87
C ALA A 41 -21.76 7.44 -2.67
N GLU A 42 -20.69 7.96 -2.06
CA GLU A 42 -20.81 8.88 -0.91
C GLU A 42 -21.17 10.26 -1.45
N ALA A 43 -22.39 10.72 -1.16
CA ALA A 43 -22.84 12.02 -1.59
C ALA A 43 -22.05 13.14 -0.88
N PRO A 44 -21.61 14.19 -1.61
CA PRO A 44 -20.95 15.31 -0.99
C PRO A 44 -21.92 16.06 -0.06
N VAL A 45 -21.45 16.39 1.16
CA VAL A 45 -22.25 17.12 2.16
C VAL A 45 -22.15 18.62 1.92
N ALA A 46 -23.30 19.26 1.68
CA ALA A 46 -23.38 20.70 1.49
C ALA A 46 -22.89 21.46 2.74
N GLY A 47 -22.07 22.51 2.53
CA GLY A 47 -21.54 23.35 3.59
C GLY A 47 -20.21 22.88 4.20
N LEU A 48 -19.74 21.66 3.87
CA LEU A 48 -18.38 21.25 4.20
C LEU A 48 -17.37 21.77 3.15
N PRO A 49 -16.12 22.07 3.55
CA PRO A 49 -15.08 22.41 2.58
C PRO A 49 -14.79 21.22 1.67
N ALA A 50 -14.26 21.48 0.47
CA ALA A 50 -14.08 20.45 -0.57
C ALA A 50 -13.29 19.21 -0.08
N PHE A 51 -12.26 19.41 0.75
CA PHE A 51 -11.48 18.32 1.32
C PHE A 51 -12.24 17.50 2.39
N LEU A 52 -13.39 17.95 2.89
CA LEU A 52 -14.28 17.18 3.77
C LEU A 52 -15.62 16.87 3.12
N ALA A 53 -15.79 17.15 1.83
CA ALA A 53 -17.06 16.98 1.13
C ALA A 53 -17.61 15.55 1.27
N MET A 54 -16.73 14.55 1.28
CA MET A 54 -17.06 13.15 1.56
C MET A 54 -16.45 12.75 2.91
N PRO A 55 -17.14 12.96 4.04
CA PRO A 55 -16.55 12.83 5.39
C PRO A 55 -16.02 11.44 5.71
N PHE A 56 -16.69 10.36 5.29
CA PHE A 56 -16.21 9.00 5.56
C PHE A 56 -14.98 8.65 4.72
N ASN A 57 -14.99 9.00 3.43
CA ASN A 57 -13.82 8.89 2.57
C ASN A 57 -12.67 9.84 2.97
N SER A 58 -12.95 10.92 3.69
CA SER A 58 -11.92 11.79 4.26
C SER A 58 -11.34 11.19 5.54
N LEU A 59 -12.18 10.60 6.40
CA LEU A 59 -11.76 9.94 7.64
C LEU A 59 -10.78 8.79 7.39
N ILE A 60 -10.98 8.01 6.33
CA ILE A 60 -10.08 6.89 6.03
C ILE A 60 -8.66 7.36 5.66
N ASN A 61 -8.50 8.57 5.11
CA ASN A 61 -7.18 9.14 4.83
C ASN A 61 -6.39 9.37 6.13
N VAL A 62 -7.07 9.75 7.21
CA VAL A 62 -6.47 9.83 8.54
C VAL A 62 -6.04 8.45 9.03
N ALA A 63 -6.82 7.41 8.76
CA ALA A 63 -6.47 6.03 9.15
C ALA A 63 -5.18 5.55 8.49
N TYR A 64 -4.92 5.86 7.21
CA TYR A 64 -3.63 5.55 6.57
C TYR A 64 -2.46 6.25 7.26
N VAL A 65 -2.60 7.55 7.55
CA VAL A 65 -1.55 8.34 8.23
C VAL A 65 -1.27 7.77 9.62
N LEU A 66 -2.32 7.48 10.39
CA LEU A 66 -2.19 6.91 11.72
C LEU A 66 -1.59 5.50 11.69
N LEU A 67 -1.95 4.67 10.70
CA LEU A 67 -1.37 3.34 10.53
C LEU A 67 0.12 3.44 10.23
N GLY A 68 0.52 4.30 9.30
CA GLY A 68 1.93 4.52 8.98
C GLY A 68 2.71 5.06 10.19
N ALA A 69 2.17 6.04 10.91
CA ALA A 69 2.77 6.56 12.14
C ALA A 69 2.90 5.49 13.23
N HIS A 70 1.86 4.66 13.43
CA HIS A 70 1.86 3.55 14.37
C HIS A 70 3.00 2.57 14.06
N TRP A 71 3.12 2.15 12.79
CA TRP A 71 4.18 1.22 12.39
C TRP A 71 5.56 1.83 12.45
N LEU A 72 5.73 3.12 12.13
CA LEU A 72 7.00 3.83 12.26
C LEU A 72 7.50 3.85 13.71
N GLN A 73 6.59 4.07 14.67
CA GLN A 73 6.90 4.08 16.11
C GLN A 73 7.10 2.67 16.68
N ARG A 74 6.52 1.65 16.05
CA ARG A 74 6.64 0.27 16.51
C ARG A 74 8.05 -0.26 16.27
N ASP A 75 8.74 -0.55 17.37
CA ASP A 75 10.01 -1.25 17.32
C ASP A 75 9.78 -2.72 16.95
N VAL A 76 10.43 -3.14 15.86
CA VAL A 76 10.54 -4.56 15.54
C VAL A 76 11.76 -5.07 16.28
N SER A 77 11.51 -5.93 17.27
CA SER A 77 12.54 -6.63 18.04
C SER A 77 13.31 -7.58 17.12
N ALA A 78 14.24 -7.04 16.34
CA ALA A 78 15.12 -7.85 15.53
C ALA A 78 16.10 -8.59 16.44
N ARG A 79 15.84 -9.88 16.65
CA ARG A 79 16.83 -10.80 17.22
C ARG A 79 17.76 -11.21 16.08
N GLY A 80 18.94 -10.63 15.98
CA GLY A 80 19.89 -10.91 14.90
C GLY A 80 21.05 -9.93 14.86
N HIS A 81 21.93 -10.03 13.87
CA HIS A 81 23.05 -9.10 13.71
C HIS A 81 22.53 -7.66 13.51
N PRO A 82 23.22 -6.63 14.05
CA PRO A 82 22.78 -5.23 13.95
C PRO A 82 22.45 -4.77 12.53
N GLY A 83 23.21 -5.23 11.51
CA GLY A 83 22.96 -4.89 10.11
C GLY A 83 21.67 -5.45 9.51
N GLU A 84 21.22 -6.64 9.94
CA GLU A 84 19.96 -7.23 9.48
C GLU A 84 18.75 -6.60 10.17
N ALA A 85 18.93 -6.19 11.44
CA ALA A 85 17.94 -5.41 12.17
C ALA A 85 17.71 -4.05 11.49
N GLN A 86 18.80 -3.40 11.07
CA GLN A 86 18.77 -2.14 10.32
C GLN A 86 18.01 -2.26 8.99
N ARG A 87 18.30 -3.30 8.20
CA ARG A 87 17.67 -3.53 6.90
C ARG A 87 16.17 -3.85 7.00
N ALA A 88 15.78 -4.68 7.97
CA ALA A 88 14.37 -4.95 8.25
C ALA A 88 13.63 -3.69 8.71
N ARG A 89 14.27 -2.85 9.53
CA ARG A 89 13.70 -1.55 9.93
C ARG A 89 13.54 -0.62 8.74
N TYR A 90 14.53 -0.53 7.86
CA TYR A 90 14.44 0.26 6.62
C TYR A 90 13.24 -0.17 5.77
N LEU A 91 13.08 -1.48 5.51
CA LEU A 91 11.95 -2.00 4.72
C LEU A 91 10.60 -1.67 5.36
N LYS A 92 10.48 -1.83 6.68
CA LYS A 92 9.29 -1.43 7.43
C LYS A 92 9.03 0.07 7.33
N ASP A 93 10.05 0.90 7.55
CA ASP A 93 9.89 2.35 7.63
C ASP A 93 9.57 2.95 6.27
N VAL A 94 10.07 2.39 5.16
CA VAL A 94 9.66 2.78 3.81
C VAL A 94 8.20 2.44 3.59
N PHE A 95 7.75 1.22 3.93
CA PHE A 95 6.35 0.83 3.77
C PHE A 95 5.41 1.69 4.62
N ALA A 96 5.85 2.04 5.84
CA ALA A 96 5.12 2.93 6.74
C ALA A 96 5.06 4.35 6.19
N GLY A 97 6.17 4.86 5.64
CA GLY A 97 6.22 6.14 4.96
C GLY A 97 5.30 6.19 3.74
N MET A 98 5.25 5.14 2.93
CA MET A 98 4.31 5.03 1.80
C MET A 98 2.85 5.14 2.27
N ALA A 99 2.48 4.44 3.35
CA ALA A 99 1.13 4.58 3.94
C ALA A 99 0.85 6.02 4.43
N MET A 100 1.83 6.66 5.08
CA MET A 100 1.71 8.05 5.53
C MET A 100 1.53 9.05 4.39
N VAL A 101 2.18 8.84 3.25
CA VAL A 101 2.06 9.71 2.06
C VAL A 101 0.79 9.43 1.28
N TYR A 102 0.36 8.17 1.21
CA TYR A 102 -0.82 7.79 0.44
C TYR A 102 -2.11 8.42 0.99
N GLY A 103 -2.26 8.54 2.32
CA GLY A 103 -3.40 9.22 2.94
C GLY A 103 -3.63 10.64 2.36
N PRO A 104 -2.63 11.55 2.44
CA PRO A 104 -2.69 12.87 1.80
C PRO A 104 -2.92 12.82 0.28
N VAL A 105 -2.28 11.91 -0.45
CA VAL A 105 -2.47 11.79 -1.91
C VAL A 105 -3.93 11.45 -2.25
N GLN A 106 -4.50 10.47 -1.56
CA GLN A 106 -5.91 10.10 -1.70
C GLN A 106 -6.83 11.25 -1.27
N TRP A 107 -6.44 11.99 -0.24
CA TRP A 107 -7.19 13.16 0.21
C TRP A 107 -7.21 14.27 -0.85
N LEU A 108 -6.10 14.52 -1.53
CA LEU A 108 -6.02 15.46 -2.65
C LEU A 108 -6.90 15.00 -3.81
N ARG A 109 -6.94 13.70 -4.13
CA ARG A 109 -7.85 13.15 -5.15
C ARG A 109 -9.30 13.49 -4.83
N ILE A 110 -9.72 13.25 -3.58
CA ILE A 110 -11.09 13.52 -3.11
C ILE A 110 -11.40 15.02 -3.10
N GLY A 111 -10.50 15.84 -2.55
CA GLY A 111 -10.78 17.25 -2.31
C GLY A 111 -10.63 18.13 -3.54
N LEU A 112 -9.63 17.87 -4.39
CA LEU A 112 -9.36 18.71 -5.55
C LEU A 112 -10.18 18.29 -6.77
N GLN A 113 -10.52 17.00 -6.91
CA GLN A 113 -11.17 16.48 -8.12
C GLN A 113 -10.46 16.96 -9.39
N THR A 114 -9.12 16.92 -9.39
CA THR A 114 -8.31 17.29 -10.54
C THR A 114 -7.63 16.07 -11.13
N ARG A 115 -7.37 16.15 -12.43
CA ARG A 115 -6.69 15.09 -13.18
C ARG A 115 -5.30 14.74 -12.60
N PRO A 116 -4.41 15.71 -12.27
CA PRO A 116 -3.15 15.41 -11.60
C PRO A 116 -3.30 14.64 -10.31
N ALA A 117 -4.27 14.99 -9.45
CA ALA A 117 -4.49 14.30 -8.19
C ALA A 117 -4.98 12.85 -8.39
N ALA A 118 -5.85 12.62 -9.39
CA ALA A 118 -6.32 11.28 -9.73
C ALA A 118 -5.21 10.38 -10.31
N VAL A 119 -4.36 10.93 -11.18
CA VAL A 119 -3.18 10.25 -11.71
C VAL A 119 -2.20 9.92 -10.60
N LEU A 120 -1.93 10.87 -9.70
CA LEU A 120 -1.01 10.68 -8.58
C LEU A 120 -1.48 9.53 -7.67
N ASP A 121 -2.76 9.50 -7.30
CA ASP A 121 -3.36 8.44 -6.48
C ASP A 121 -3.23 7.05 -7.10
N GLN A 122 -3.55 6.90 -8.39
CA GLN A 122 -3.33 5.65 -9.11
C GLN A 122 -1.85 5.26 -9.13
N TRP A 123 -0.97 6.19 -9.51
CA TRP A 123 0.44 5.89 -9.72
C TRP A 123 1.14 5.48 -8.43
N PHE A 124 0.85 6.15 -7.30
CA PHE A 124 1.38 5.78 -5.98
C PHE A 124 0.89 4.41 -5.47
N THR A 125 -0.27 3.96 -5.93
CA THR A 125 -0.81 2.65 -5.53
C THR A 125 0.12 1.50 -5.99
N LEU A 126 0.77 1.64 -7.14
CA LEU A 126 1.61 0.56 -7.69
C LEU A 126 2.83 0.22 -6.82
N PRO A 127 3.73 1.17 -6.44
CA PRO A 127 4.88 0.85 -5.60
C PRO A 127 4.47 0.37 -4.20
N ILE A 128 3.31 0.80 -3.70
CA ILE A 128 2.74 0.29 -2.45
C ILE A 128 2.52 -1.24 -2.53
N PHE A 129 1.92 -1.74 -3.62
CA PHE A 129 1.73 -3.19 -3.81
C PHE A 129 3.03 -3.92 -4.21
N ALA A 130 4.00 -3.22 -4.82
CA ALA A 130 5.30 -3.79 -5.13
C ALA A 130 6.16 -4.00 -3.88
N TRP A 131 6.03 -3.16 -2.85
CA TRP A 131 6.91 -3.19 -1.69
C TRP A 131 6.85 -4.51 -0.90
N PRO A 132 5.67 -5.13 -0.64
CA PRO A 132 5.59 -6.48 -0.08
C PRO A 132 6.33 -7.55 -0.90
N VAL A 133 6.36 -7.43 -2.24
CA VAL A 133 7.15 -8.33 -3.12
C VAL A 133 8.63 -8.17 -2.82
N ALA A 134 9.10 -6.92 -2.79
CA ALA A 134 10.48 -6.57 -2.53
C ALA A 134 10.93 -7.07 -1.14
N TRP A 135 10.09 -6.89 -0.12
CA TRP A 135 10.35 -7.39 1.23
C TRP A 135 10.33 -8.92 1.32
N CYS A 136 9.39 -9.59 0.64
CA CYS A 136 9.40 -11.05 0.56
C CYS A 136 10.69 -11.59 -0.09
N LEU A 137 11.16 -10.95 -1.17
CA LEU A 137 12.41 -11.33 -1.82
C LEU A 137 13.63 -11.11 -0.94
N TYR A 138 13.63 -10.03 -0.14
CA TYR A 138 14.63 -9.82 0.90
C TYR A 138 14.63 -10.96 1.94
N LEU A 139 13.47 -11.41 2.40
CA LEU A 139 13.39 -12.54 3.33
C LEU A 139 13.90 -13.84 2.67
N ASP A 140 13.66 -14.04 1.37
CA ASP A 140 14.02 -15.26 0.66
C ASP A 140 15.50 -15.31 0.22
N ARG A 141 16.11 -14.17 -0.12
CA ARG A 141 17.44 -14.07 -0.76
C ARG A 141 18.45 -13.22 0.01
N GLY A 142 18.01 -12.51 1.04
CA GLY A 142 18.82 -11.52 1.76
C GLY A 142 18.83 -10.15 1.07
N TRP A 143 19.79 -9.31 1.48
CA TRP A 143 19.85 -7.91 1.06
C TRP A 143 20.46 -7.73 -0.33
N GLU A 144 19.60 -7.43 -1.31
CA GLU A 144 19.98 -7.10 -2.69
C GLU A 144 19.39 -5.75 -3.10
N PRO A 145 20.07 -4.62 -2.82
CA PRO A 145 19.51 -3.27 -3.06
C PRO A 145 19.25 -3.00 -4.54
N GLY A 146 20.05 -3.58 -5.45
CA GLY A 146 19.81 -3.49 -6.89
C GLY A 146 18.50 -4.16 -7.32
N LEU A 147 18.11 -5.27 -6.68
CA LEU A 147 16.83 -5.93 -6.93
C LEU A 147 15.66 -5.09 -6.38
N LEU A 148 15.81 -4.51 -5.19
CA LEU A 148 14.79 -3.61 -4.62
C LEU A 148 14.54 -2.40 -5.55
N LEU A 149 15.62 -1.76 -6.01
CA LEU A 149 15.54 -0.65 -6.96
C LEU A 149 14.90 -1.08 -8.29
N ALA A 150 15.26 -2.25 -8.83
CA ALA A 150 14.67 -2.75 -10.06
C ALA A 150 13.16 -3.00 -9.93
N ILE A 151 12.70 -3.53 -8.79
CA ILE A 151 11.27 -3.75 -8.51
C ILE A 151 10.53 -2.41 -8.44
N GLU A 152 11.11 -1.42 -7.77
CA GLU A 152 10.51 -0.10 -7.64
C GLU A 152 10.45 0.64 -8.99
N CYS A 153 11.55 0.64 -9.75
CA CYS A 153 11.56 1.21 -11.10
C CYS A 153 10.56 0.51 -12.03
N LEU A 154 10.47 -0.83 -11.97
CA LEU A 154 9.49 -1.59 -12.74
C LEU A 154 8.06 -1.23 -12.34
N SER A 155 7.81 -1.10 -11.04
CA SER A 155 6.49 -0.74 -10.51
C SER A 155 6.07 0.65 -10.99
N LEU A 156 6.94 1.65 -10.85
CA LEU A 156 6.69 3.00 -11.35
C LEU A 156 6.49 3.04 -12.87
N SER A 157 7.33 2.32 -13.62
CA SER A 157 7.25 2.27 -15.08
C SER A 157 6.00 1.55 -15.58
N SER A 158 5.46 0.60 -14.81
CA SER A 158 4.26 -0.16 -15.19
C SER A 158 3.01 0.73 -15.32
N TYR A 159 2.99 1.92 -14.72
CA TYR A 159 1.92 2.89 -14.94
C TYR A 159 1.87 3.40 -16.39
N GLY A 160 2.96 3.26 -17.14
CA GLY A 160 2.99 3.51 -18.58
C GLY A 160 1.97 2.68 -19.36
N LEU A 161 1.48 1.55 -18.83
CA LEU A 161 0.37 0.82 -19.44
C LEU A 161 -0.90 1.67 -19.56
N SER A 162 -1.12 2.61 -18.63
CA SER A 162 -2.27 3.53 -18.64
C SER A 162 -2.19 4.56 -19.77
N LEU A 163 -1.01 4.77 -20.36
CA LEU A 163 -0.85 5.57 -21.59
C LEU A 163 -1.25 4.79 -22.84
N LEU A 164 -1.17 3.46 -22.79
CA LEU A 164 -1.41 2.57 -23.93
C LEU A 164 -2.86 2.07 -23.97
N HIS A 165 -3.51 1.94 -22.81
CA HIS A 165 -4.85 1.39 -22.72
C HIS A 165 -5.66 1.99 -21.55
N PRO A 166 -6.97 2.23 -21.69
CA PRO A 166 -7.81 2.78 -20.62
C PRO A 166 -7.83 1.93 -19.34
N GLN A 167 -7.62 0.62 -19.46
CA GLN A 167 -7.53 -0.32 -18.34
C GLN A 167 -6.09 -0.62 -17.91
N GLY A 168 -5.11 0.17 -18.37
CA GLY A 168 -3.70 -0.09 -18.14
C GLY A 168 -3.31 -0.09 -16.66
N PHE A 169 -3.94 0.80 -15.87
CA PHE A 169 -3.75 0.85 -14.43
C PHE A 169 -4.27 -0.42 -13.74
N GLU A 170 -5.47 -0.87 -14.11
CA GLU A 170 -6.12 -2.05 -13.54
C GLU A 170 -5.31 -3.32 -13.83
N VAL A 171 -4.79 -3.45 -15.06
CA VAL A 171 -3.90 -4.54 -15.44
C VAL A 171 -2.60 -4.49 -14.64
N ALA A 172 -1.96 -3.31 -14.55
CA ALA A 172 -0.74 -3.14 -13.77
C ALA A 172 -0.96 -3.52 -12.30
N LEU A 173 -2.03 -3.00 -11.68
CA LEU A 173 -2.39 -3.29 -10.29
C LEU A 173 -2.68 -4.77 -10.09
N GLY A 174 -3.42 -5.42 -11.00
CA GLY A 174 -3.72 -6.85 -10.94
C GLY A 174 -2.44 -7.71 -10.95
N VAL A 175 -1.48 -7.37 -11.80
CA VAL A 175 -0.16 -8.04 -11.83
C VAL A 175 0.58 -7.86 -10.50
N HIS A 176 0.56 -6.66 -9.91
CA HIS A 176 1.19 -6.40 -8.62
C HIS A 176 0.54 -7.21 -7.48
N ILE A 177 -0.79 -7.29 -7.45
CA ILE A 177 -1.53 -8.10 -6.47
C ILE A 177 -1.13 -9.58 -6.60
N VAL A 178 -1.15 -10.12 -7.82
CA VAL A 178 -0.76 -11.52 -8.07
C VAL A 178 0.68 -11.78 -7.65
N ALA A 179 1.60 -10.87 -7.98
CA ALA A 179 3.01 -10.97 -7.59
C ALA A 179 3.18 -10.94 -6.06
N ALA A 180 2.50 -10.03 -5.36
CA ALA A 180 2.55 -9.89 -3.91
C ALA A 180 2.03 -11.16 -3.21
N VAL A 181 0.86 -11.66 -3.62
CA VAL A 181 0.28 -12.89 -3.06
C VAL A 181 1.16 -14.10 -3.35
N SER A 182 1.68 -14.21 -4.58
CA SER A 182 2.54 -15.33 -4.98
C SER A 182 3.85 -15.38 -4.19
N GLN A 183 4.52 -14.23 -4.03
CA GLN A 183 5.74 -14.17 -3.22
C GLN A 183 5.45 -14.39 -1.74
N ALA A 184 4.39 -13.81 -1.20
CA ALA A 184 4.01 -14.02 0.20
C ALA A 184 3.71 -15.50 0.49
N LEU A 185 2.98 -16.19 -0.39
CA LEU A 185 2.74 -17.64 -0.28
C LEU A 185 4.05 -18.44 -0.36
N ARG A 186 4.96 -18.07 -1.26
CA ARG A 186 6.26 -18.74 -1.41
C ARG A 186 7.11 -18.60 -0.15
N VAL A 187 7.25 -17.40 0.40
CA VAL A 187 8.03 -17.17 1.62
C VAL A 187 7.35 -17.82 2.82
N HIS A 188 6.02 -17.74 2.92
CA HIS A 188 5.26 -18.41 3.98
C HIS A 188 5.44 -19.93 3.95
N ARG A 189 5.46 -20.57 2.77
CA ARG A 189 5.72 -22.01 2.68
C ARG A 189 7.09 -22.43 3.19
N ARG A 190 8.08 -21.54 3.10
CA ARG A 190 9.47 -21.82 3.51
C ARG A 190 9.73 -21.48 4.97
N HIS A 191 9.14 -20.40 5.47
CA HIS A 191 9.51 -19.79 6.76
C HIS A 191 8.30 -19.56 7.69
N GLY A 192 7.11 -19.92 7.24
CA GLY A 192 5.86 -19.59 7.90
C GLY A 192 5.60 -20.37 9.18
N SER A 193 4.87 -19.70 10.07
CA SER A 193 4.20 -20.27 11.23
C SER A 193 2.68 -20.16 11.07
N THR A 194 1.90 -20.87 11.89
CA THR A 194 0.43 -20.72 11.95
C THR A 194 0.01 -19.25 12.12
N CYS A 195 0.73 -18.49 12.95
CA CYS A 195 0.48 -17.07 13.18
C CYS A 195 0.66 -16.25 11.90
N SER A 196 1.79 -16.41 11.20
CA SER A 196 2.00 -15.76 9.90
C SER A 196 0.98 -16.18 8.83
N GLY A 197 0.49 -17.42 8.88
CA GLY A 197 -0.54 -17.92 7.96
C GLY A 197 -1.88 -17.22 8.15
N VAL A 198 -2.26 -16.94 9.40
CA VAL A 198 -3.45 -16.14 9.72
C VAL A 198 -3.30 -14.73 9.17
N TYR A 199 -2.15 -14.08 9.36
CA TYR A 199 -1.92 -12.73 8.82
C TYR A 199 -1.94 -12.69 7.29
N LEU A 200 -1.36 -13.70 6.63
CA LEU A 200 -1.44 -13.83 5.18
C LEU A 200 -2.88 -13.97 4.69
N LEU A 201 -3.67 -14.85 5.32
CA LEU A 201 -5.08 -15.03 4.97
C LEU A 201 -5.87 -13.73 5.15
N LEU A 202 -5.72 -13.07 6.29
CA LEU A 202 -6.40 -11.80 6.57
C LEU A 202 -5.97 -10.70 5.60
N GLY A 203 -4.69 -10.65 5.22
CA GLY A 203 -4.18 -9.74 4.19
C GLY A 203 -4.79 -10.00 2.81
N VAL A 204 -4.90 -11.26 2.39
CA VAL A 204 -5.53 -11.64 1.11
C VAL A 204 -7.03 -11.33 1.11
N LEU A 205 -7.74 -11.67 2.19
CA LEU A 205 -9.16 -11.35 2.33
C LEU A 205 -9.41 -9.82 2.30
N SER A 206 -8.52 -9.06 2.94
CA SER A 206 -8.56 -7.59 2.91
C SER A 206 -8.29 -7.06 1.50
N CYS A 207 -7.32 -7.61 0.77
CA CYS A 207 -7.06 -7.25 -0.63
C CYS A 207 -8.26 -7.55 -1.54
N LEU A 208 -8.91 -8.71 -1.36
CA LEU A 208 -10.13 -9.07 -2.10
C LEU A 208 -11.27 -8.11 -1.76
N GLY A 209 -11.45 -7.77 -0.48
CA GLY A 209 -12.42 -6.78 -0.04
C GLY A 209 -12.18 -5.40 -0.67
N PHE A 210 -10.93 -4.94 -0.71
CA PHE A 210 -10.55 -3.70 -1.39
C PHE A 210 -10.97 -3.70 -2.87
N VAL A 211 -10.71 -4.78 -3.61
CA VAL A 211 -11.08 -4.85 -5.03
C VAL A 211 -12.59 -4.95 -5.22
N VAL A 212 -13.24 -5.92 -4.56
CA VAL A 212 -14.66 -6.24 -4.80
C VAL A 212 -15.57 -5.11 -4.34
N LEU A 213 -15.34 -4.55 -3.14
CA LEU A 213 -16.20 -3.48 -2.61
C LEU A 213 -16.08 -2.19 -3.41
N LYS A 214 -14.89 -1.92 -3.98
CA LYS A 214 -14.66 -0.79 -4.88
C LYS A 214 -15.39 -0.98 -6.20
N LEU A 215 -15.27 -2.16 -6.82
CA LEU A 215 -15.92 -2.45 -8.11
C LEU A 215 -17.46 -2.45 -7.99
N CYS A 216 -17.97 -2.89 -6.85
CA CYS A 216 -19.41 -2.96 -6.59
C CYS A 216 -19.97 -1.72 -5.86
N ASP A 217 -19.24 -0.60 -5.75
CA ASP A 217 -19.62 0.53 -4.88
C ASP A 217 -21.07 1.00 -5.12
N HIS A 218 -21.41 1.32 -6.37
CA HIS A 218 -22.76 1.77 -6.73
C HIS A 218 -23.82 0.67 -6.62
N GLN A 219 -23.47 -0.60 -6.88
CA GLN A 219 -24.41 -1.72 -6.75
C GLN A 219 -24.75 -1.96 -5.27
N LEU A 220 -23.74 -1.86 -4.39
CA LEU A 220 -23.88 -2.03 -2.96
C LEU A 220 -24.71 -0.90 -2.34
N ALA A 221 -24.63 0.32 -2.87
CA ALA A 221 -25.39 1.48 -2.39
C ALA A 221 -26.93 1.31 -2.38
N GLN A 222 -27.46 0.25 -3.01
CA GLN A 222 -28.87 -0.14 -2.91
C GLN A 222 -29.26 -0.65 -1.51
N TRP A 223 -28.30 -1.14 -0.73
CA TRP A 223 -28.51 -1.73 0.58
C TRP A 223 -28.25 -0.71 1.69
N HIS A 224 -29.07 -0.69 2.75
CA HIS A 224 -29.04 0.35 3.79
C HIS A 224 -27.67 0.54 4.46
N LEU A 225 -26.89 -0.53 4.66
CA LEU A 225 -25.54 -0.45 5.21
C LEU A 225 -24.62 0.44 4.35
N PHE A 226 -24.76 0.33 3.03
CA PHE A 226 -23.90 0.98 2.04
C PHE A 226 -24.41 2.34 1.56
N GLN A 227 -25.59 2.78 2.03
CA GLN A 227 -26.09 4.13 1.75
C GLN A 227 -25.34 5.21 2.55
N ARG A 228 -24.77 4.84 3.71
CA ARG A 228 -23.98 5.76 4.55
C ARG A 228 -22.49 5.41 4.53
N LEU A 229 -22.18 4.13 4.70
CA LEU A 229 -20.81 3.61 4.67
C LEU A 229 -20.63 2.85 3.36
N THR A 230 -20.23 3.57 2.32
CA THR A 230 -20.27 3.07 0.94
C THR A 230 -19.31 1.92 0.68
N GLY A 231 -19.49 1.24 -0.45
CA GLY A 231 -18.55 0.20 -0.88
C GLY A 231 -17.14 0.76 -1.03
N HIS A 232 -17.01 1.98 -1.53
CA HIS A 232 -15.73 2.69 -1.61
C HIS A 232 -15.15 2.93 -0.20
N PHE A 233 -15.94 3.38 0.78
CA PHE A 233 -15.46 3.52 2.16
C PHE A 233 -14.96 2.19 2.73
N TRP A 234 -15.76 1.12 2.64
CA TRP A 234 -15.34 -0.19 3.14
C TRP A 234 -14.15 -0.78 2.38
N SER A 235 -14.05 -0.52 1.08
CA SER A 235 -12.87 -0.92 0.29
C SER A 235 -11.59 -0.29 0.83
N LYS A 236 -11.66 0.96 1.30
CA LYS A 236 -10.52 1.67 1.89
C LYS A 236 -10.22 1.21 3.31
N VAL A 237 -11.25 0.83 4.08
CA VAL A 237 -11.04 0.10 5.35
C VAL A 237 -10.28 -1.20 5.09
N CYS A 238 -10.68 -1.97 4.08
CA CYS A 238 -9.99 -3.18 3.67
C CYS A 238 -8.54 -2.89 3.22
N ASP A 239 -8.28 -1.81 2.52
CA ASP A 239 -6.92 -1.42 2.11
C ASP A 239 -6.04 -1.05 3.33
N VAL A 240 -6.56 -0.29 4.30
CA VAL A 240 -5.87 -0.03 5.58
C VAL A 240 -5.56 -1.33 6.33
N LEU A 241 -6.52 -2.26 6.39
CA LEU A 241 -6.32 -3.58 7.00
C LEU A 241 -5.31 -4.42 6.23
N GLN A 242 -5.31 -4.36 4.90
CA GLN A 242 -4.33 -5.03 4.04
C GLN A 242 -2.91 -4.57 4.38
N PHE A 243 -2.68 -3.25 4.49
CA PHE A 243 -1.40 -2.72 4.97
C PHE A 243 -1.02 -3.29 6.34
N HIS A 244 -1.95 -3.24 7.31
CA HIS A 244 -1.70 -3.70 8.67
C HIS A 244 -1.32 -5.19 8.72
N PHE A 245 -2.07 -6.05 8.00
CA PHE A 245 -1.79 -7.48 7.94
C PHE A 245 -0.52 -7.79 7.15
N ALA A 246 -0.18 -7.01 6.12
CA ALA A 246 1.10 -7.13 5.42
C ALA A 246 2.27 -6.82 6.36
N PHE A 247 2.18 -5.77 7.19
CA PHE A 247 3.19 -5.50 8.21
C PHE A 247 3.30 -6.64 9.23
N LEU A 248 2.17 -7.13 9.76
CA LEU A 248 2.16 -8.24 10.72
C LEU A 248 2.80 -9.50 10.12
N PHE A 249 2.44 -9.83 8.88
CA PHE A 249 3.00 -10.95 8.15
C PHE A 249 4.52 -10.82 7.97
N LEU A 250 4.99 -9.71 7.39
CA LEU A 250 6.40 -9.52 7.03
C LEU A 250 7.30 -9.42 8.27
N THR A 251 6.84 -8.72 9.32
CA THR A 251 7.61 -8.59 10.56
C THR A 251 7.62 -9.87 11.40
N ASN A 252 6.53 -10.67 11.36
CA ASN A 252 6.50 -11.98 12.02
C ASN A 252 7.48 -12.96 11.36
N LEU A 253 7.49 -13.01 10.02
CA LEU A 253 8.43 -13.85 9.28
C LEU A 253 9.89 -13.45 9.49
N ASP A 254 10.19 -12.15 9.47
CA ASP A 254 11.53 -11.63 9.76
C ASP A 254 12.01 -12.01 11.17
N THR A 255 11.09 -12.12 12.13
CA THR A 255 11.40 -12.58 13.49
C THR A 255 11.58 -14.10 13.56
N CYS A 256 10.77 -14.88 12.84
CA CYS A 256 10.81 -16.34 12.84
C CYS A 256 12.03 -16.94 12.11
N GLN A 257 12.48 -16.34 11.00
CA GLN A 257 13.71 -16.80 10.30
C GLN A 257 14.95 -16.79 11.19
N ARG A 258 14.94 -15.94 12.22
CA ARG A 258 16.11 -15.69 13.08
C ARG A 258 16.12 -16.52 14.37
N LEU A 259 15.11 -17.38 14.58
CA LEU A 259 15.15 -18.40 15.62
C LEU A 259 15.90 -19.62 15.07
N PRO A 260 17.05 -20.03 15.65
CA PRO A 260 17.65 -21.30 15.26
C PRO A 260 16.64 -22.43 15.53
N PRO A 261 16.58 -23.48 14.70
CA PRO A 261 15.77 -24.64 14.99
C PRO A 261 16.14 -25.11 16.39
N LYS A 262 15.14 -25.32 17.25
CA LYS A 262 15.32 -25.89 18.59
C LYS A 262 16.20 -27.12 18.44
N GLY A 263 17.48 -26.98 18.78
CA GLY A 263 18.44 -28.06 18.70
C GLY A 263 17.91 -29.19 19.56
N LYS A 264 17.87 -30.39 18.99
CA LYS A 264 17.94 -31.61 19.79
C LYS A 264 19.16 -31.43 20.69
N MET A 265 18.93 -31.25 21.98
CA MET A 265 19.97 -31.48 22.98
C MET A 265 20.35 -32.96 22.81
N GLN A 266 21.55 -33.18 22.26
CA GLN A 266 22.24 -34.46 22.40
C GLN A 266 22.83 -34.54 23.80
#